data_AF-A0A0M2UU32-F1
#
_entry.id   AF-A0A0M2UU32-F1
#
_cell.length_a   1.000
_cell.length_b   1.000
_cell.length_c   1.000
_cell.angle_alpha   90.00
_cell.angle_beta   90.00
_cell.angle_gamma   90.00
#
_symmetry.space_group_name_H-M   'P 1'
#
loop_
_entity.id
_entity.type
_entity.pdbx_description
1 polymer ?
#
loop_
_entity_poly.entity_id
_entity_poly.type
_entity_poly.pdbx_seq_one_letter_code
_entity_poly.pdbx_strand_id
1 'polypeptide(L)'
;MTTIHWRTFLRSPLDNATKFFKHVRTIVLVKSNDLLELAVFEFDTTIYPADQFMWKWNERNNLEGYEKPSNLHKFTWQPHGSQFTIIENVPKDRLALRIKQPPKLDSNAILKALKFNSSWIEILK
;
A
#
# COMPACT_ATOMS: atom_id res chain seq x y z
N MET A 1 -17.70 -1.91 4.45
CA MET A 1 -16.75 -2.28 3.37
C MET A 1 -15.49 -1.50 3.61
N THR A 2 -14.34 -2.16 3.74
CA THR A 2 -13.05 -1.48 3.90
C THR A 2 -12.51 -1.22 2.50
N THR A 3 -12.42 0.05 2.12
CA THR A 3 -11.84 0.50 0.85
C THR A 3 -10.38 0.85 1.10
N ILE A 4 -9.48 0.37 0.25
CA ILE A 4 -8.06 0.69 0.37
C ILE A 4 -7.69 1.71 -0.68
N HIS A 5 -6.96 2.73 -0.23
CA HIS A 5 -6.28 3.68 -1.08
C HIS A 5 -4.79 3.33 -1.04
N TRP A 6 -4.19 3.08 -2.19
CA TRP A 6 -2.79 2.74 -2.28
C TRP A 6 -2.15 3.48 -3.45
N ARG A 7 -0.89 3.90 -3.23
CA ARG A 7 -0.16 4.82 -4.09
C ARG A 7 0.70 4.01 -5.06
N THR A 8 0.36 4.02 -6.33
CA THR A 8 1.25 3.50 -7.38
C THR A 8 2.21 4.60 -7.82
N PHE A 9 3.50 4.45 -7.55
CA PHE A 9 4.55 5.08 -8.34
C PHE A 9 4.69 4.26 -9.63
N LEU A 10 3.94 4.61 -10.67
CA LEU A 10 4.07 3.97 -11.98
C LEU A 10 5.44 4.35 -12.57
N ARG A 11 6.45 3.53 -12.31
CA ARG A 11 7.75 3.60 -13.00
C ARG A 11 8.12 2.27 -13.64
N SER A 12 7.18 1.70 -14.40
CA SER A 12 7.45 0.93 -15.63
C SER A 12 6.11 0.68 -16.35
N PRO A 13 6.04 0.69 -17.69
CA PRO A 13 4.83 0.30 -18.40
C PRO A 13 4.60 -1.20 -18.15
N LEU A 14 3.42 -1.56 -17.66
CA LEU A 14 2.94 -2.93 -17.53
C LEU A 14 3.15 -3.74 -18.84
N ASP A 15 3.15 -3.06 -19.97
CA ASP A 15 3.47 -3.58 -21.31
C ASP A 15 4.86 -4.24 -21.40
N ASN A 16 5.86 -3.81 -20.63
CA ASN A 16 7.17 -4.45 -20.64
C ASN A 16 7.19 -5.69 -19.74
N ALA A 17 6.54 -5.65 -18.58
CA ALA A 17 6.50 -6.80 -17.68
C ALA A 17 5.72 -7.97 -18.29
N THR A 18 4.56 -7.71 -18.90
CA THR A 18 3.71 -8.74 -19.52
C THR A 18 4.35 -9.39 -20.75
N LYS A 19 5.29 -8.73 -21.43
CA LYS A 19 6.09 -9.33 -22.51
C LYS A 19 7.01 -10.45 -22.04
N PHE A 20 7.53 -10.35 -20.81
CA PHE A 20 8.46 -11.34 -20.25
C PHE A 20 7.77 -12.31 -19.28
N PHE A 21 6.64 -11.92 -18.71
CA PHE A 21 5.92 -12.71 -17.71
C PHE A 21 4.45 -12.87 -18.08
N LYS A 22 4.05 -14.12 -18.33
CA LYS A 22 2.69 -14.48 -18.72
C LYS A 22 1.63 -14.21 -17.63
N HIS A 23 2.05 -14.19 -16.37
CA HIS A 23 1.18 -14.00 -15.21
C HIS A 23 1.79 -12.96 -14.28
N VAL A 24 1.31 -11.72 -14.37
CA VAL A 24 1.69 -10.64 -13.45
C VAL A 24 0.56 -10.47 -12.45
N ARG A 25 0.91 -10.57 -11.16
CA ARG A 25 -0.04 -10.46 -10.05
C ARG A 25 0.31 -9.25 -9.20
N THR A 26 -0.72 -8.61 -8.70
CA THR A 26 -0.62 -7.53 -7.74
C THR A 26 -0.99 -8.07 -6.37
N ILE A 27 -0.08 -7.94 -5.40
CA ILE A 27 -0.33 -8.30 -4.00
C ILE A 27 -0.57 -7.02 -3.21
N VAL A 28 -1.68 -6.98 -2.48
CA VAL A 28 -2.04 -5.87 -1.60
C VAL A 28 -1.94 -6.32 -0.15
N LEU A 29 -1.23 -5.54 0.65
CA LEU A 29 -1.11 -5.70 2.09
C LEU A 29 -1.79 -4.53 2.80
N VAL A 30 -2.87 -4.81 3.52
CA VAL A 30 -3.56 -3.88 4.41
C VAL A 30 -3.05 -4.09 5.82
N LYS A 31 -2.79 -3.01 6.54
CA LYS A 31 -2.26 -3.06 7.90
C LYS A 31 -3.12 -2.20 8.82
N SER A 32 -3.42 -2.71 10.01
CA SER A 32 -3.94 -1.90 11.11
C SER A 32 -2.89 -0.89 11.58
N ASN A 33 -3.34 0.12 12.32
CA ASN A 33 -2.44 1.15 12.85
C ASN A 33 -1.43 0.59 13.87
N ASP A 34 -1.81 -0.45 14.62
CA ASP A 34 -0.94 -1.14 15.59
C ASP A 34 -0.04 -2.21 14.93
N LEU A 35 -0.19 -2.45 13.62
CA LEU A 35 0.51 -3.47 12.85
C LEU A 35 0.26 -4.92 13.31
N LEU A 36 -0.73 -5.15 14.17
CA LEU A 36 -1.06 -6.47 14.67
C LEU A 36 -2.06 -7.21 13.79
N GLU A 37 -2.81 -6.50 12.95
CA GLU A 37 -3.76 -7.09 12.03
C GLU A 37 -3.39 -6.76 10.60
N LEU A 38 -3.35 -7.80 9.78
CA LEU A 38 -2.98 -7.71 8.39
C LEU A 38 -4.02 -8.42 7.53
N ALA A 39 -4.30 -7.86 6.36
CA ALA A 39 -5.04 -8.54 5.32
C ALA A 39 -4.19 -8.56 4.05
N VAL A 40 -4.03 -9.74 3.46
CA VAL A 40 -3.30 -9.95 2.21
C VAL A 40 -4.24 -10.56 1.18
N PHE A 41 -4.24 -10.00 -0.02
CA PHE A 41 -4.92 -10.58 -1.15
C PHE A 41 -4.18 -10.23 -2.43
N GLU A 42 -4.44 -11.01 -3.48
CA GLU A 42 -3.88 -10.79 -4.81
C GLU A 42 -4.98 -10.66 -5.85
N PHE A 43 -4.64 -10.01 -6.96
CA PHE A 43 -5.45 -10.00 -8.17
C PHE A 43 -4.55 -9.88 -9.40
N ASP A 44 -5.13 -10.14 -10.57
CA ASP A 44 -4.45 -9.99 -11.84
C ASP A 44 -4.06 -8.53 -12.09
N THR A 45 -2.80 -8.31 -12.48
CA THR A 45 -2.35 -6.98 -12.87
C THR A 45 -2.86 -6.69 -14.28
N THR A 46 -3.90 -5.86 -14.38
CA THR A 46 -4.54 -5.49 -15.66
C THR A 46 -4.20 -4.06 -16.08
N ILE A 47 -4.18 -3.82 -17.39
CA ILE A 47 -4.19 -2.46 -17.95
C ILE A 47 -5.60 -1.91 -17.81
N TYR A 48 -5.73 -0.63 -17.42
CA TYR A 48 -7.00 0.08 -17.34
C TYR A 48 -7.14 1.03 -18.54
N PRO A 49 -7.94 0.71 -19.57
CA PRO A 49 -8.11 1.59 -20.72
C PRO A 49 -8.85 2.85 -20.30
N ALA A 50 -8.26 4.02 -20.55
CA ALA A 50 -8.79 5.30 -20.07
C ALA A 50 -10.19 5.63 -20.62
N ASP A 51 -10.53 5.09 -21.79
CA ASP A 51 -11.82 5.22 -22.47
C ASP A 51 -12.94 4.40 -21.81
N GLN A 52 -12.63 3.49 -20.89
CA GLN A 52 -13.63 2.78 -20.08
C GLN A 52 -14.11 3.59 -18.87
N PHE A 53 -13.54 4.78 -18.65
CA PHE A 53 -13.83 5.62 -17.49
C PHE A 53 -14.40 6.98 -17.90
N MET A 54 -15.30 7.50 -17.06
CA MET A 54 -15.76 8.87 -17.08
C MET A 54 -14.94 9.67 -16.08
N TRP A 55 -14.31 10.74 -16.55
CA TRP A 55 -13.40 11.57 -15.75
C TRP A 55 -14.09 12.87 -15.35
N LYS A 56 -14.02 13.24 -14.07
CA LYS A 56 -14.60 14.48 -13.56
C LYS A 56 -13.71 15.13 -12.52
N TRP A 57 -13.65 16.46 -12.52
CA TRP A 57 -13.05 17.22 -11.44
C TRP A 57 -14.04 17.36 -10.29
N ASN A 58 -13.60 17.14 -9.06
CA ASN A 58 -14.40 17.42 -7.87
C ASN A 58 -14.10 18.81 -7.29
N GLU A 59 -14.90 19.24 -6.30
CA GLU A 59 -14.77 20.54 -5.61
C GLU A 59 -13.39 20.77 -4.95
N ARG A 60 -12.63 19.69 -4.73
CA ARG A 60 -11.29 19.72 -4.13
C ARG A 60 -10.18 19.74 -5.18
N ASN A 61 -10.50 19.99 -6.44
CA ASN A 61 -9.57 19.95 -7.58
C ASN A 61 -8.82 18.62 -7.70
N ASN A 62 -9.48 17.50 -7.39
CA ASN A 62 -8.99 16.17 -7.74
C ASN A 62 -9.70 15.67 -8.99
N LEU A 63 -8.98 14.94 -9.84
CA LEU A 63 -9.55 14.27 -11.00
C LEU A 63 -9.97 12.86 -10.58
N GLU A 64 -11.26 12.58 -10.68
CA GLU A 64 -11.85 11.29 -10.33
C GLU A 64 -12.24 10.52 -11.60
N GLY A 65 -11.94 9.22 -11.62
CA GLY A 65 -12.32 8.30 -12.68
C GLY A 65 -13.39 7.32 -12.21
N TYR A 66 -14.53 7.30 -12.91
CA TYR A 66 -15.67 6.42 -12.65
C TYR A 66 -15.82 5.39 -13.77
N GLU A 67 -15.95 4.12 -13.43
CA GLU A 67 -16.12 3.05 -14.43
C GLU A 67 -17.47 3.21 -15.15
N LYS A 68 -17.48 3.25 -16.49
CA LYS A 68 -18.69 3.55 -17.27
C LYS A 68 -19.87 2.58 -17.02
N PRO A 69 -19.69 1.24 -16.95
CA PRO A 69 -20.80 0.32 -16.80
C PRO A 69 -21.46 0.35 -15.41
N SER A 70 -20.66 0.53 -14.35
CA SER A 70 -21.14 0.45 -12.97
C SER A 70 -21.27 1.81 -12.28
N ASN A 71 -20.73 2.88 -12.88
CA ASN A 71 -20.55 4.19 -12.27
C ASN A 71 -19.77 4.14 -10.92
N LEU A 72 -18.92 3.12 -10.75
CA LEU A 72 -18.10 2.96 -9.54
C LEU A 72 -16.88 3.88 -9.60
N HIS A 73 -16.63 4.63 -8.53
CA HIS A 73 -15.43 5.44 -8.38
C HIS A 73 -14.19 4.53 -8.26
N LYS A 74 -13.31 4.57 -9.26
CA LYS A 74 -12.12 3.72 -9.36
C LYS A 74 -10.81 4.44 -9.21
N PHE A 75 -10.72 5.70 -9.60
CA PHE A 75 -9.46 6.44 -9.56
C PHE A 75 -9.62 7.80 -8.94
N THR A 76 -8.62 8.23 -8.17
CA THR A 76 -8.47 9.62 -7.75
C THR A 76 -7.04 10.07 -8.05
N TRP A 77 -6.88 11.10 -8.86
CA TRP A 77 -5.63 11.82 -9.03
C TRP A 77 -5.69 13.15 -8.27
N GLN A 78 -4.68 13.38 -7.43
CA GLN A 78 -4.51 14.57 -6.64
C GLN A 78 -3.28 15.34 -7.16
N PRO A 79 -3.46 16.45 -7.90
CA PRO A 79 -2.38 17.16 -8.58
C PRO A 79 -1.28 17.64 -7.62
N HIS A 80 -1.67 18.28 -6.52
CA HIS A 80 -0.73 18.87 -5.56
C HIS A 80 0.18 17.83 -4.88
N GLY A 81 -0.33 16.63 -4.64
CA GLY A 81 0.42 15.56 -4.00
C GLY A 81 1.18 14.66 -4.97
N SER A 82 1.04 14.88 -6.29
CA SER A 82 1.43 13.90 -7.32
C SER A 82 1.00 12.48 -6.92
N GLN A 83 -0.24 12.35 -6.45
CA GLN A 83 -0.78 11.09 -5.95
C GLN A 83 -1.84 10.59 -6.91
N PHE A 84 -1.68 9.35 -7.37
CA PHE A 84 -2.69 8.63 -8.11
C PHE A 84 -3.10 7.41 -7.27
N THR A 85 -4.40 7.29 -7.03
CA THR A 85 -4.98 6.29 -6.14
C THR A 85 -5.94 5.42 -6.93
N ILE A 86 -5.75 4.11 -6.83
CA ILE A 86 -6.68 3.11 -7.34
C ILE A 86 -7.55 2.63 -6.18
N ILE A 87 -8.86 2.64 -6.36
CA ILE A 87 -9.84 2.30 -5.34
C ILE A 87 -10.28 0.84 -5.56
N GLU A 88 -9.87 -0.02 -4.64
CA GLU A 88 -10.23 -1.44 -4.65
C GLU A 88 -10.96 -1.86 -3.38
N ASN A 89 -11.90 -2.79 -3.56
CA ASN A 89 -12.58 -3.43 -2.45
C ASN A 89 -11.73 -4.56 -1.91
N VAL A 90 -11.66 -4.66 -0.58
CA VAL A 90 -11.06 -5.83 0.06
C VAL A 90 -11.95 -7.06 -0.20
N PRO A 91 -11.44 -8.12 -0.83
CA PRO A 91 -12.22 -9.32 -1.07
C PRO A 91 -12.63 -9.99 0.26
N LYS A 92 -13.76 -10.71 0.22
CA LYS A 92 -14.21 -11.50 1.37
C LYS A 92 -13.23 -12.65 1.63
N ASP A 93 -12.81 -13.31 0.55
CA ASP A 93 -11.79 -14.34 0.59
C ASP A 93 -10.40 -13.67 0.50
N ARG A 94 -9.75 -13.58 1.65
CA ARG A 94 -8.42 -12.97 1.80
C ARG A 94 -7.69 -13.66 2.93
N LEU A 95 -6.37 -13.61 2.91
CA LEU A 95 -5.56 -14.04 4.04
C LEU A 95 -5.62 -12.95 5.12
N ALA A 96 -6.35 -13.22 6.20
CA ALA A 96 -6.39 -12.35 7.39
C ALA A 96 -5.45 -12.93 8.46
N LEU A 97 -4.52 -12.11 8.95
CA LEU A 97 -3.54 -12.49 9.96
C LEU A 97 -3.69 -11.59 11.18
N ARG A 98 -3.61 -12.20 12.37
CA ARG A 98 -3.39 -11.49 13.62
C ARG A 98 -2.06 -11.91 14.21
N ILE A 99 -1.17 -10.94 14.37
CA ILE A 99 0.15 -11.11 14.98
C ILE A 99 0.00 -10.95 16.49
N LYS A 100 0.64 -11.84 17.25
CA LYS A 100 0.77 -11.66 18.69
C LYS A 100 1.70 -10.48 18.95
N GLN A 101 1.24 -9.51 19.73
CA GLN A 101 2.06 -8.36 20.15
C GLN A 101 3.42 -8.87 20.67
N PRO A 102 4.54 -8.45 20.06
CA PRO A 102 5.85 -8.86 20.52
C PRO A 102 6.09 -8.31 21.94
N PRO A 103 6.79 -9.08 22.80
CA PRO A 103 7.16 -8.59 24.11
C PRO A 103 8.03 -7.34 23.98
N LYS A 104 7.92 -6.42 24.96
CA LYS A 104 8.82 -5.28 25.03
C LYS A 104 10.24 -5.78 25.24
N LEU A 105 11.19 -5.16 24.53
CA LEU A 105 12.60 -5.43 24.74
C LEU A 105 13.04 -4.89 26.10
N ASP A 106 13.69 -5.74 26.90
CA ASP A 106 14.38 -5.29 28.10
C ASP A 106 15.71 -4.67 27.71
N SER A 107 15.77 -3.33 27.75
CA SER A 107 16.97 -2.56 27.43
C SER A 107 18.18 -3.01 28.26
N ASN A 108 18.00 -3.37 29.53
CA ASN A 108 19.11 -3.80 30.39
C ASN A 108 19.65 -5.15 29.95
N ALA A 109 18.77 -6.09 29.60
CA ALA A 109 19.17 -7.38 29.06
C ALA A 109 19.95 -7.24 27.75
N ILE A 110 19.53 -6.32 26.86
CA ILE A 110 20.23 -6.03 25.60
C ILE A 110 21.62 -5.44 25.86
N LEU A 111 21.71 -4.38 26.68
CA LEU A 111 22.99 -3.75 26.99
C LEU A 111 23.98 -4.73 27.63
N LYS A 112 23.48 -5.60 28.52
CA LYS A 112 24.27 -6.67 29.13
C LYS A 112 24.76 -7.68 28.09
N ALA A 113 23.90 -8.12 27.17
CA ALA A 113 24.27 -9.05 26.10
C ALA A 113 25.33 -8.46 25.14
N LEU A 114 25.22 -7.16 24.84
CA LEU A 114 26.18 -6.41 24.03
C LEU A 114 27.50 -6.12 24.75
N LYS A 115 27.60 -6.44 26.05
CA LYS A 115 28.73 -6.06 26.92
C LYS A 115 28.98 -4.56 26.88
N PHE A 116 27.91 -3.78 26.77
CA PHE A 116 27.97 -2.33 26.83
C PHE A 116 28.66 -1.91 28.13
N ASN A 117 29.52 -0.90 28.02
CA ASN A 117 30.07 -0.21 29.16
C ASN A 117 30.25 1.27 28.82
N SER A 118 30.41 2.11 29.84
CA SER A 118 30.44 3.56 29.69
C SER A 118 31.57 4.10 28.81
N SER A 119 32.62 3.31 28.53
CA SER A 119 33.70 3.72 27.61
C SER A 119 33.25 3.89 26.16
N TRP A 120 32.06 3.38 25.81
CA TRP A 120 31.49 3.55 24.47
C TRP A 120 30.94 4.96 24.23
N ILE A 121 30.81 5.77 25.29
CA ILE A 121 30.26 7.12 25.22
C ILE A 121 31.41 8.12 25.40
N GLU A 122 31.66 8.93 24.37
CA GLU A 122 32.52 10.10 24.44
C GLU A 122 31.66 11.36 24.41
N ILE A 123 31.81 12.23 25.42
CA ILE A 123 31.14 13.54 25.46
C ILE A 123 32.11 14.57 24.88
N LEU A 124 31.87 14.97 23.62
CA LEU A 124 32.64 16.04 22.96
C LEU A 124 32.21 17.40 23.50
N LYS A 125 33.19 18.29 23.70
CA LYS A 125 33.00 19.70 24.09
C LYS A 125 33.13 20.64 22.90
#